data_AF-A0A7K2NWZ1-F1
#
_entry.id   AF-A0A7K2NWZ1-F1
#
_cell.length_a   1.000
_cell.length_b   1.000
_cell.length_c   1.000
_cell.angle_alpha   90.00
_cell.angle_beta   90.00
_cell.angle_gamma   90.00
#
_symmetry.space_group_name_H-M   'P 1'
#
loop_
_entity.id
_entity.type
_entity.pdbx_description
1 polymer ?
#
loop_
_entity_poly.entity_id
_entity_poly.type
_entity_poly.pdbx_seq_one_letter_code
_entity_poly.pdbx_strand_id
1 'polypeptide(L)'
;MLTRGALRAHLLDVRLAGVVATSREVSLRSYRLFAARDPRVLIGIDPERDWGPRELLGLMAERCGVSADPRDVSGQDVIDPDRTLAALDAFAGRLAAAAGRRAPVLLGTGHPHR
;
A
#
# COMPACT_ATOMS: atom_id res chain seq x y z
N MET A 1 -1.88 -24.49 9.26
CA MET A 1 -2.47 -23.14 9.15
C MET A 1 -1.40 -22.13 9.52
N LEU A 2 -1.25 -21.07 8.73
CA LEU A 2 -0.29 -20.01 9.00
C LEU A 2 -0.86 -19.10 10.10
N THR A 3 -0.10 -18.86 11.18
CA THR A 3 -0.59 -18.01 12.28
C THR A 3 -0.39 -16.54 11.94
N ARG A 4 -1.18 -15.64 12.56
CA ARG A 4 -1.01 -14.19 12.40
C ARG A 4 0.43 -13.75 12.74
N GLY A 5 1.00 -14.31 13.81
CA GLY A 5 2.39 -14.04 14.21
C GLY A 5 3.41 -14.51 13.17
N ALA A 6 3.24 -15.71 12.60
CA ALA A 6 4.11 -16.21 11.54
C ALA A 6 4.01 -15.36 10.26
N LEU A 7 2.81 -14.90 9.89
CA LEU A 7 2.63 -13.99 8.75
C LEU A 7 3.32 -12.65 9.00
N ARG A 8 3.15 -12.08 10.20
CA ARG A 8 3.82 -10.83 10.59
C ARG A 8 5.34 -10.95 10.48
N ALA A 9 5.90 -12.03 11.03
CA ALA A 9 7.33 -12.29 10.99
C ALA A 9 7.82 -12.38 9.54
N HIS A 10 7.10 -13.11 8.68
CA HIS A 10 7.43 -13.21 7.27
C HIS A 10 7.39 -11.85 6.55
N LEU A 11 6.33 -11.06 6.73
CA LEU A 11 6.20 -9.73 6.10
C LEU A 11 7.36 -8.79 6.45
N LEU A 12 7.85 -8.85 7.69
CA LEU A 12 8.99 -8.07 8.16
C LEU A 12 10.31 -8.60 7.58
N ASP A 13 10.52 -9.93 7.61
CA ASP A 13 11.72 -10.59 7.12
C ASP A 13 11.95 -10.31 5.62
N VAL A 14 10.90 -10.38 4.82
CA VAL A 14 10.97 -10.10 3.37
C VAL A 14 10.75 -8.63 3.01
N ARG A 15 10.67 -7.74 3.99
CA ARG A 15 10.50 -6.28 3.83
C ARG A 15 9.29 -5.87 2.97
N LEU A 16 8.19 -6.62 3.07
CA LEU A 16 6.88 -6.24 2.53
C LEU A 16 6.11 -5.31 3.48
N ALA A 17 6.44 -5.35 4.77
CA ALA A 17 6.03 -4.38 5.78
C ALA A 17 7.18 -4.10 6.76
N GLY A 18 7.00 -3.16 7.68
CA GLY A 18 8.10 -2.58 8.44
C GLY A 18 8.92 -1.65 7.55
N VAL A 19 10.24 -1.69 7.69
CA VAL A 19 11.15 -0.90 6.83
C VAL A 19 11.22 -1.54 5.44
N VAL A 20 10.56 -0.92 4.46
CA VAL A 20 10.49 -1.44 3.09
C VAL A 20 11.66 -0.96 2.23
N ALA A 21 11.89 -1.58 1.07
CA ALA A 21 12.98 -1.20 0.17
C ALA A 21 12.80 0.19 -0.48
N THR A 22 11.55 0.64 -0.61
CA THR A 22 11.21 1.95 -1.19
C THR A 22 11.71 3.07 -0.27
N SER A 23 12.46 4.02 -0.83
CA SER A 23 12.89 5.19 -0.08
C SER A 23 11.73 6.18 0.12
N ARG A 24 11.82 6.99 1.17
CA ARG A 24 10.82 8.00 1.50
C ARG A 24 10.63 9.01 0.36
N GLU A 25 11.72 9.39 -0.30
CA GLU A 25 11.74 10.29 -1.44
C GLU A 25 10.94 9.72 -2.62
N VAL A 26 11.08 8.42 -2.90
CA VAL A 26 10.35 7.73 -3.98
C VAL A 26 8.86 7.68 -3.68
N SER A 27 8.47 7.37 -2.45
CA SER A 27 7.07 7.40 -2.02
C SER A 27 6.48 8.80 -2.17
N LEU A 28 7.15 9.82 -1.61
CA LEU A 28 6.69 11.21 -1.70
C LEU A 28 6.63 11.73 -3.14
N ARG A 29 7.56 11.32 -4.00
CA ARG A 29 7.49 11.61 -5.44
C ARG A 29 6.25 10.98 -6.08
N SER A 30 5.98 9.71 -5.77
CA SER A 30 4.80 9.00 -6.28
C SER A 30 3.51 9.68 -5.82
N TYR A 31 3.45 10.14 -4.57
CA TYR A 31 2.30 10.89 -4.06
C TYR A 31 2.08 12.20 -4.84
N ARG A 32 3.15 12.98 -5.07
CA ARG A 32 3.05 14.21 -5.86
C ARG A 32 2.58 13.95 -7.30
N LEU A 33 3.09 12.88 -7.93
CA LEU A 33 2.68 12.48 -9.29
C LEU A 33 1.22 12.02 -9.32
N PHE A 34 0.76 11.29 -8.31
CA PHE A 34 -0.64 10.85 -8.20
C PHE A 34 -1.57 12.06 -8.01
N ALA A 35 -1.21 12.99 -7.11
CA ALA A 35 -1.94 14.24 -6.92
C ALA A 35 -2.02 15.08 -8.21
N ALA A 36 -0.97 15.03 -9.05
CA ALA A 36 -0.93 15.67 -10.36
C ALA A 36 -1.64 14.88 -11.48
N ARG A 37 -2.28 13.75 -11.15
CA ARG A 37 -2.93 12.82 -12.10
C ARG A 37 -2.00 12.35 -13.23
N ASP A 38 -0.72 12.11 -12.94
CA ASP A 38 0.20 11.55 -13.93
C ASP A 38 -0.25 10.11 -14.30
N PRO A 39 -0.58 9.82 -15.57
CA PRO A 39 -1.17 8.54 -15.96
C PRO A 39 -0.25 7.35 -15.68
N ARG A 40 1.07 7.56 -15.60
CA ARG A 40 2.06 6.50 -15.33
C ARG A 40 1.98 5.98 -13.89
N VAL A 41 1.51 6.79 -12.95
CA VAL A 41 1.33 6.38 -11.55
C VAL A 41 -0.13 6.09 -11.21
N LEU A 42 -1.08 6.57 -12.01
CA LEU A 42 -2.49 6.18 -11.87
C LEU A 42 -2.73 4.73 -12.27
N ILE A 43 -1.99 4.20 -13.26
CA ILE A 43 -2.07 2.80 -13.70
C ILE A 43 -3.53 2.41 -14.01
N GLY A 44 -4.26 3.32 -14.67
CA GLY A 44 -5.66 3.12 -15.05
C GLY A 44 -6.70 3.30 -13.92
N ILE A 45 -6.29 3.69 -12.71
CA ILE A 45 -7.20 4.04 -11.61
C ILE A 45 -7.63 5.50 -11.77
N ASP A 46 -8.95 5.75 -11.69
CA ASP A 46 -9.51 7.08 -11.60
C ASP A 46 -9.69 7.47 -10.12
N PRO A 47 -8.99 8.51 -9.61
CA PRO A 47 -9.15 8.95 -8.22
C PRO A 47 -10.56 9.49 -7.96
N GLU A 48 -11.18 9.06 -6.86
CA GLU A 48 -12.55 9.46 -6.47
C GLU A 48 -12.76 10.98 -6.36
N ARG A 49 -11.69 11.72 -6.10
CA ARG A 49 -11.67 13.18 -5.99
C ARG A 49 -10.28 13.72 -6.30
N ASP A 50 -10.16 15.04 -6.34
CA ASP A 50 -8.88 15.73 -6.36
C ASP A 50 -8.19 15.60 -5.02
N TRP A 51 -6.90 15.25 -5.04
CA TRP A 51 -6.08 15.10 -3.84
C TRP A 51 -4.91 16.09 -3.88
N GLY A 52 -4.79 16.91 -2.84
CA GLY A 52 -3.57 17.66 -2.59
C GLY A 52 -2.45 16.75 -2.05
N PRO A 53 -1.16 17.09 -2.25
CA PRO A 53 -0.04 16.28 -1.75
C PRO A 53 -0.08 15.99 -0.24
N ARG A 54 -0.57 16.95 0.57
CA ARG A 54 -0.74 16.77 2.02
C ARG A 54 -1.90 15.85 2.38
N GLU A 55 -3.02 15.95 1.67
CA GLU A 55 -4.16 15.07 1.89
C GLU A 55 -3.81 13.63 1.51
N LEU A 56 -3.07 13.45 0.42
CA LEU A 56 -2.59 12.15 0.01
C LEU A 56 -1.57 11.58 1.00
N LEU A 57 -0.67 12.40 1.55
CA LEU A 57 0.22 11.96 2.63
C LEU A 57 -0.58 11.50 3.85
N GLY A 58 -1.63 12.25 4.23
CA GLY A 58 -2.55 11.88 5.31
C GLY A 58 -3.26 10.56 5.02
N LEU A 59 -3.76 10.36 3.80
CA LEU A 59 -4.38 9.11 3.36
C LEU A 59 -3.40 7.94 3.48
N MET A 60 -2.17 8.10 3.01
CA MET A 60 -1.16 7.04 3.10
C MET A 60 -0.78 6.76 4.55
N ALA A 61 -0.71 7.78 5.40
CA ALA A 61 -0.50 7.61 6.83
C ALA A 61 -1.66 6.87 7.50
N GLU A 62 -2.91 7.09 7.06
CA GLU A 62 -4.11 6.40 7.55
C GLU A 62 -4.22 4.95 7.03
N ARG A 63 -3.93 4.71 5.75
CA ARG A 63 -4.15 3.40 5.13
C ARG A 63 -2.95 2.47 5.27
N CYS A 64 -1.74 3.02 5.18
CA CYS A 64 -0.49 2.26 5.18
C CYS A 64 0.33 2.45 6.46
N GLY A 65 0.02 3.45 7.28
CA GLY A 65 0.77 3.73 8.51
C GLY A 65 2.15 4.37 8.28
N VAL A 66 2.38 4.97 7.11
CA VAL A 66 3.59 5.77 6.87
C VAL A 66 3.59 7.01 7.77
N SER A 67 4.75 7.64 7.95
CA SER A 67 4.86 8.92 8.67
C SER A 67 3.98 10.00 8.03
N ALA A 68 3.19 10.69 8.85
CA ALA A 68 2.37 11.84 8.43
C ALA A 68 3.13 13.18 8.51
N ASP A 69 4.35 13.20 9.09
CA ASP A 69 5.11 14.42 9.25
C ASP A 69 5.61 14.92 7.89
N PRO A 70 5.19 16.11 7.41
CA PRO A 70 5.66 16.65 6.14
C PRO A 70 7.16 16.98 6.13
N ARG A 71 7.82 17.01 7.29
CA ARG A 71 9.27 17.21 7.43
C ARG A 71 10.06 15.90 7.28
N ASP A 72 9.38 14.76 7.38
CA ASP A 72 9.98 13.45 7.14
C ASP A 72 10.06 13.16 5.63
N VAL A 73 11.17 13.59 5.04
CA VAL A 73 11.35 13.65 3.59
C VAL A 73 12.40 12.70 3.03
N SER A 74 13.17 12.02 3.87
CA SER A 74 14.32 11.21 3.43
C SER A 74 14.54 9.96 4.25
N GLY A 75 15.16 8.94 3.65
CA GLY A 75 15.46 7.67 4.31
C GLY A 75 14.64 6.50 3.76
N GLN A 76 14.48 5.44 4.54
CA GLN A 76 13.62 4.31 4.15
C GLN A 76 12.18 4.58 4.59
N ASP A 77 11.22 4.26 3.71
CA ASP A 77 9.82 4.35 4.10
C ASP A 77 9.42 3.14 4.95
N VAL A 78 8.32 3.29 5.68
CA VAL A 78 7.79 2.26 6.57
C VAL A 78 6.33 1.99 6.27
N ILE A 79 5.98 0.72 6.09
CA ILE A 79 4.58 0.28 6.03
C ILE A 79 4.25 -0.43 7.34
N ASP A 80 3.16 -0.02 8.00
CA ASP A 80 2.74 -0.60 9.27
C ASP A 80 2.35 -2.09 9.08
N PRO A 81 3.03 -3.03 9.75
CA PRO A 81 2.77 -4.46 9.60
C PRO A 81 1.41 -4.88 10.15
N ASP A 82 0.92 -4.23 11.19
CA ASP A 82 -0.35 -4.58 11.83
C ASP A 82 -1.53 -4.08 11.00
N ARG A 83 -1.40 -2.91 10.36
CA ARG A 83 -2.35 -2.44 9.33
C ARG A 83 -2.33 -3.31 8.08
N THR A 84 -1.15 -3.75 7.65
CA THR A 84 -1.01 -4.68 6.53
C THR A 84 -1.77 -5.98 6.81
N LEU A 85 -1.60 -6.57 7.99
CA LEU A 85 -2.33 -7.77 8.41
C LEU A 85 -3.85 -7.54 8.44
N ALA A 86 -4.32 -6.42 9.01
CA ALA A 86 -5.74 -6.10 9.02
C ALA A 86 -6.32 -5.95 7.61
N ALA A 87 -5.57 -5.35 6.67
CA ALA A 87 -5.97 -5.24 5.28
C ALA A 87 -6.01 -6.60 4.57
N LEU A 88 -5.06 -7.51 4.87
CA LEU A 88 -5.06 -8.88 4.36
C LEU A 88 -6.26 -9.68 4.87
N ASP A 89 -6.64 -9.53 6.14
CA ASP A 89 -7.86 -10.16 6.70
C ASP A 89 -9.12 -9.66 5.96
N ALA A 90 -9.23 -8.35 5.74
CA ALA A 90 -10.34 -7.77 4.98
C ALA A 90 -10.37 -8.25 3.52
N PHE A 91 -9.20 -8.37 2.89
CA PHE A 91 -9.06 -8.90 1.54
C PHE A 91 -9.47 -10.38 1.47
N ALA A 92 -9.05 -11.19 2.45
CA ALA A 92 -9.46 -12.60 2.55
C ALA A 92 -10.99 -12.74 2.64
N GLY A 93 -11.65 -11.89 3.44
CA GLY A 93 -13.11 -11.84 3.50
C GLY A 93 -13.77 -11.52 2.16
N ARG A 94 -13.25 -10.53 1.43
CA ARG A 94 -13.75 -10.19 0.07
C ARG A 94 -13.55 -11.32 -0.92
N LEU A 95 -12.39 -11.99 -0.88
CA LEU A 95 -12.07 -13.12 -1.76
C LEU A 95 -12.96 -14.32 -1.45
N ALA A 96 -13.19 -14.64 -0.18
CA ALA A 96 -14.11 -15.70 0.24
C ALA A 96 -15.54 -15.44 -0.25
N ALA A 97 -16.01 -14.19 -0.17
CA ALA A 97 -17.33 -13.82 -0.68
C ALA A 97 -17.43 -13.96 -2.21
N ALA A 98 -16.39 -13.60 -2.96
CA ALA A 98 -16.34 -13.80 -4.40
C ALA A 98 -16.35 -15.30 -4.77
N ALA A 99 -15.55 -16.10 -4.09
CA ALA A 99 -15.49 -17.55 -4.27
C ALA A 99 -16.83 -18.22 -3.96
N GLY A 100 -17.50 -17.84 -2.86
CA GLY A 100 -18.82 -18.35 -2.50
C GLY A 100 -19.90 -18.07 -3.56
N ARG A 101 -19.77 -16.96 -4.28
CA ARG A 101 -20.65 -16.61 -5.42
C ARG A 101 -20.16 -17.14 -6.77
N ARG A 102 -19.01 -17.83 -6.83
CA ARG A 102 -18.32 -18.21 -8.07
C ARG A 102 -18.09 -17.02 -9.02
N ALA A 103 -17.85 -15.84 -8.45
CA ALA A 103 -17.59 -14.64 -9.22
C ALA A 103 -16.18 -14.70 -9.85
N PRO A 104 -15.98 -14.17 -11.07
CA PRO A 104 -14.65 -14.04 -11.65
C PRO A 104 -13.78 -13.08 -10.82
N VAL A 105 -12.50 -13.42 -10.67
CA VAL A 105 -11.52 -12.61 -9.95
C VAL A 105 -10.36 -12.32 -10.91
N LEU A 106 -10.12 -11.04 -11.16
CA LEU A 106 -8.90 -10.57 -11.84
C LEU A 106 -7.84 -10.25 -10.79
N LEU A 107 -6.66 -10.86 -10.93
CA LEU A 107 -5.50 -10.59 -10.09
C LEU A 107 -4.42 -9.90 -10.94
N GLY A 108 -3.98 -8.74 -10.49
CA GLY A 108 -2.79 -8.07 -11.02
C GLY A 108 -1.68 -8.08 -9.98
N THR A 109 -0.50 -8.55 -10.35
CA THR A 109 0.72 -8.39 -9.54
C THR A 109 1.70 -7.52 -10.30
N GLY A 110 2.43 -6.64 -9.58
CA GLY A 110 3.53 -5.87 -10.13
C GLY A 110 4.86 -6.56 -9.83
N HIS A 111 5.79 -6.58 -10.78
CA HIS A 111 7.15 -7.06 -10.57
C HIS A 111 8.16 -5.96 -10.96
N PRO A 112 8.97 -5.44 -10.02
CA PRO A 112 9.75 -4.20 -10.16
C PRO A 112 11.05 -4.31 -10.97
N HIS A 113 11.27 -5.37 -11.75
CA HIS A 113 12.49 -5.53 -12.56
C HIS A 113 12.38 -5.03 -14.00
N ARG A 114 11.63 -3.94 -14.22
CA ARG A 114 11.82 -3.05 -15.38
C ARG A 114 11.73 -1.61 -14.94
#